data_AF-A0A660CHL3-F1
#
_entry.id   AF-A0A660CHL3-F1
#
_cell.length_a   1.000
_cell.length_b   1.000
_cell.length_c   1.000
_cell.angle_alpha   90.00
_cell.angle_beta   90.00
_cell.angle_gamma   90.00
#
_symmetry.space_group_name_H-M   'P 1'
#
loop_
_entity.id
_entity.type
_entity.pdbx_description
1 polymer ?
#
loop_
_entity_poly.entity_id
_entity_poly.type
_entity_poly.pdbx_seq_one_letter_code
_entity_poly.pdbx_strand_id
1 'polypeptide(L)'
;MFIFIGAFPGLLGLRNGYSGPRRRRPQQAAALEELLRKHSGSALPIDWMRFADLPKQHIQDVLAPAGWRYSHEDVGNGAWWLVFTYSPHTPYTGPAERLTRELSAIDGDAYKMNAVRYGALGIDEFRRVIQEAGWRTDYVRIVDGMSVERDLELTEMPRNPALAPLVNDYYNKHGYSPLDPERILHLRARKRYWARKSIGCLGLLVCLVCLVFGPLILALSMSDLARDSAEVITFSVGSGLTAIAVALIAYEIWTRNVRRGRDIGPHEKILKQLTKLHKETRSASRTDVDPSRHSR
;
A
#
# COMPACT_ATOMS: atom_id res chain seq x y z
N MET A 1 22.00 -27.25 -42.09
CA MET A 1 21.69 -25.84 -42.43
C MET A 1 20.17 -25.68 -42.39
N PHE A 2 19.64 -25.27 -41.24
CA PHE A 2 18.23 -24.88 -41.08
C PHE A 2 18.22 -23.41 -40.68
N ILE A 3 17.58 -22.63 -41.52
CA ILE A 3 17.47 -21.18 -41.47
C ILE A 3 16.41 -20.85 -40.40
N PHE A 4 16.84 -20.28 -39.27
CA PHE A 4 15.94 -19.61 -38.33
C PHE A 4 15.55 -18.24 -38.92
N ILE A 5 14.37 -18.16 -39.51
CA ILE A 5 13.69 -16.89 -39.79
C ILE A 5 12.46 -16.84 -38.89
N GLY A 6 12.33 -15.73 -38.15
CA GLY A 6 11.00 -15.26 -37.76
C GLY A 6 10.71 -15.12 -36.27
N ALA A 7 11.66 -14.69 -35.45
CA ALA A 7 11.33 -13.92 -34.25
C ALA A 7 11.63 -12.45 -34.54
N PHE A 8 10.81 -11.85 -35.41
CA PHE A 8 10.82 -10.41 -35.57
C PHE A 8 10.39 -9.81 -34.22
N PRO A 9 11.20 -8.93 -33.62
CA PRO A 9 10.91 -8.36 -32.31
C PRO A 9 9.64 -7.52 -32.44
N GLY A 10 8.84 -7.47 -31.36
CA GLY A 10 7.71 -6.56 -31.19
C GLY A 10 8.13 -5.10 -31.21
N LEU A 11 8.63 -4.66 -32.37
CA LEU A 11 8.76 -3.31 -32.83
C LEU A 11 7.36 -2.70 -32.84
N LEU A 12 7.23 -1.54 -32.20
CA LEU A 12 6.05 -0.67 -32.12
C LEU A 12 5.07 -0.96 -30.97
N GLY A 13 5.61 -1.38 -29.82
CA GLY A 13 4.95 -1.32 -28.52
C GLY A 13 5.83 -0.65 -27.48
N LEU A 14 6.09 0.65 -27.64
CA LEU A 14 6.63 1.52 -26.58
C LEU A 14 5.70 1.48 -25.37
N ARG A 15 5.88 0.48 -24.51
CA ARG A 15 5.31 0.44 -23.17
C ARG A 15 6.46 0.19 -22.21
N ASN A 16 6.85 1.27 -21.54
CA ASN A 16 7.72 1.29 -20.39
C ASN A 16 7.54 0.04 -19.51
N GLY A 17 8.59 -0.75 -19.34
CA GLY A 17 8.70 -1.74 -18.26
C GLY A 17 8.58 -3.18 -18.71
N TYR A 18 9.70 -3.76 -19.15
CA TYR A 18 9.93 -5.19 -18.97
C TYR A 18 10.09 -5.43 -17.46
N SER A 19 9.00 -5.70 -16.75
CA SER A 19 9.04 -6.06 -15.35
C SER A 19 9.39 -7.55 -15.23
N GLY A 20 10.68 -7.87 -15.26
CA GLY A 20 11.16 -9.21 -14.95
C GLY A 20 10.89 -9.59 -13.48
N PRO A 21 11.33 -10.79 -13.04
CA PRO A 21 10.99 -11.32 -11.73
C PRO A 21 11.38 -10.36 -10.60
N ARG A 22 10.36 -9.76 -9.96
CA ARG A 22 10.44 -8.73 -8.90
C ARG A 22 11.46 -8.98 -7.77
N ARG A 23 11.89 -10.22 -7.56
CA ARG A 23 12.91 -10.59 -6.57
C ARG A 23 14.32 -10.07 -6.91
N ARG A 24 14.64 -9.85 -8.19
CA ARG A 24 15.98 -9.42 -8.64
C ARG A 24 16.19 -7.91 -8.52
N ARG A 25 15.13 -7.11 -8.43
CA ARG A 25 15.20 -5.64 -8.41
C ARG A 25 16.08 -5.08 -7.27
N PRO A 26 15.99 -5.55 -6.01
CA PRO A 26 16.87 -5.07 -4.94
C PRO A 26 18.34 -5.45 -5.19
N GLN A 27 18.59 -6.61 -5.79
CA GLN A 27 19.94 -7.05 -6.14
C GLN A 27 20.53 -6.18 -7.26
N GLN A 28 19.73 -5.84 -8.28
CA GLN A 28 20.14 -4.92 -9.34
C GLN A 28 20.39 -3.50 -8.81
N ALA A 29 19.58 -3.00 -7.87
CA ALA A 29 19.81 -1.71 -7.23
C ALA A 29 21.13 -1.71 -6.43
N ALA A 30 21.38 -2.75 -5.63
CA ALA A 30 22.64 -2.91 -4.89
C ALA A 30 23.86 -3.02 -5.84
N ALA A 31 23.72 -3.77 -6.94
CA ALA A 31 24.77 -3.89 -7.95
C ALA A 31 25.06 -2.55 -8.66
N LEU A 32 24.04 -1.71 -8.87
CA LEU A 32 24.19 -0.37 -9.42
C LEU A 32 24.97 0.54 -8.46
N GLU A 33 24.65 0.50 -7.16
CA GLU A 33 25.40 1.24 -6.13
C GLU A 33 26.85 0.76 -6.01
N GLU A 34 27.10 -0.54 -6.14
CA GLU A 34 28.44 -1.10 -6.12
C GLU A 34 29.25 -0.69 -7.35
N LEU A 35 28.61 -0.68 -8.53
CA LEU A 35 29.20 -0.19 -9.78
C LEU A 35 29.60 1.29 -9.63
N LEU A 36 28.73 2.11 -9.05
CA LEU A 36 29.00 3.51 -8.76
C LEU A 36 30.22 3.69 -7.85
N ARG A 37 30.33 2.89 -6.78
CA ARG A 37 31.45 2.96 -5.82
C ARG A 37 32.80 2.59 -6.45
N LYS A 38 32.82 1.66 -7.41
CA LYS A 38 34.05 1.18 -8.05
C LYS A 38 34.48 2.03 -9.24
N HIS A 39 33.60 2.86 -9.79
CA HIS A 39 33.88 3.60 -10.99
C HIS A 39 34.66 4.89 -10.72
N SER A 40 35.79 5.05 -11.39
CA SER A 40 36.57 6.28 -11.46
C SER A 40 36.72 6.69 -12.93
N GLY A 41 36.01 7.73 -13.33
CA GLY A 41 35.99 8.19 -14.72
C GLY A 41 35.18 9.47 -14.89
N SER A 42 35.27 10.09 -16.07
CA SER A 42 34.45 11.26 -16.44
C SER A 42 33.11 10.85 -17.07
N ALA A 43 33.03 9.61 -17.58
CA ALA A 43 31.85 9.03 -18.18
C ALA A 43 31.58 7.62 -17.61
N LEU A 44 30.33 7.37 -17.25
CA LEU A 44 29.85 6.13 -16.68
C LEU A 44 28.86 5.47 -17.65
N PRO A 45 29.33 4.54 -18.50
CA PRO A 45 28.45 3.74 -19.35
C PRO A 45 27.82 2.61 -18.55
N ILE A 46 26.50 2.48 -18.63
CA ILE A 46 25.73 1.44 -17.95
C ILE A 46 24.92 0.68 -19.00
N ASP A 47 25.19 -0.62 -19.15
CA ASP A 47 24.37 -1.49 -19.98
C ASP A 47 23.00 -1.70 -19.31
N TRP A 48 21.95 -1.08 -19.86
CA TRP A 48 20.60 -1.17 -19.32
C TRP A 48 20.09 -2.61 -19.31
N MET A 49 20.55 -3.46 -20.22
CA MET A 49 20.15 -4.87 -20.26
C MET A 49 20.57 -5.62 -18.99
N ARG A 50 21.66 -5.21 -18.33
CA ARG A 50 22.07 -5.75 -17.01
C ARG A 50 21.17 -5.31 -15.86
N PHE A 51 20.46 -4.20 -16.04
CA PHE A 51 19.58 -3.57 -15.07
C PHE A 51 18.13 -3.49 -15.58
N ALA A 52 17.70 -4.46 -16.39
CA ALA A 52 16.41 -4.41 -17.09
C ALA A 52 15.19 -4.32 -16.15
N ASP A 53 15.31 -4.72 -14.88
CA ASP A 53 14.24 -4.61 -13.88
C ASP A 53 14.17 -3.22 -13.22
N LEU A 54 15.16 -2.36 -13.50
CA LEU A 54 15.18 -0.97 -13.07
C LEU A 54 14.71 -0.06 -14.22
N PRO A 55 13.67 0.77 -13.99
CA PRO A 55 13.30 1.77 -14.99
C PRO A 55 14.43 2.79 -15.11
N LYS A 56 14.66 3.30 -16.33
CA LYS A 56 15.69 4.33 -16.62
C LYS A 56 15.69 5.47 -15.59
N GLN A 57 14.51 5.99 -15.23
CA GLN A 57 14.37 7.05 -14.22
C GLN A 57 14.96 6.67 -12.85
N HIS A 58 14.80 5.42 -12.42
CA HIS A 58 15.36 4.95 -11.16
C HIS A 58 16.88 4.93 -11.20
N ILE A 59 17.48 4.51 -12.32
CA ILE A 59 18.94 4.55 -12.51
C ILE A 59 19.43 6.00 -12.44
N GLN A 60 18.76 6.92 -13.13
CA GLN A 60 19.07 8.35 -13.05
C GLN A 60 18.97 8.88 -11.62
N ASP A 61 17.92 8.51 -10.89
CA ASP A 61 17.67 9.02 -9.54
C ASP A 61 18.69 8.51 -8.51
N VAL A 62 19.20 7.29 -8.69
CA VAL A 62 20.25 6.70 -7.82
C VAL A 62 21.61 7.35 -8.10
N LEU A 63 21.90 7.66 -9.36
CA LEU A 63 23.19 8.23 -9.78
C LEU A 63 23.28 9.74 -9.53
N ALA A 64 22.15 10.44 -9.56
CA ALA A 64 22.11 11.89 -9.48
C ALA A 64 22.69 12.50 -8.17
N PRO A 65 22.44 11.95 -6.97
CA PRO A 65 23.07 12.43 -5.74
C PRO A 65 24.60 12.39 -5.75
N ALA A 66 25.19 11.45 -6.50
CA ALA A 66 26.64 11.34 -6.67
C ALA A 66 27.18 12.23 -7.80
N GLY A 67 26.38 13.16 -8.33
CA GLY A 67 26.80 14.12 -9.36
C GLY A 67 26.77 13.59 -10.79
N TRP A 68 26.34 12.34 -11.02
CA TRP A 68 26.22 11.78 -12.36
C TRP A 68 24.94 12.25 -13.04
N ARG A 69 25.03 12.66 -14.29
CA ARG A 69 23.89 13.15 -15.08
C ARG A 69 23.78 12.35 -16.35
N TYR A 70 22.54 11.97 -16.69
CA TYR A 70 22.27 11.29 -17.93
C TYR A 70 22.66 12.19 -19.10
N SER A 71 23.47 11.66 -20.02
CA SER A 71 23.95 12.37 -21.20
C SER A 71 23.17 11.92 -22.44
N HIS A 72 23.29 10.65 -22.80
CA HIS A 72 22.65 10.08 -23.97
C HIS A 72 22.54 8.55 -23.85
N GLU A 73 21.91 7.95 -24.85
CA GLU A 73 21.83 6.51 -25.05
C GLU A 73 22.60 6.12 -26.31
N ASP A 74 23.31 5.00 -26.23
CA ASP A 74 23.93 4.35 -27.38
C ASP A 74 23.37 2.93 -27.51
N VAL A 75 22.74 2.66 -28.66
CA VAL A 75 22.10 1.38 -28.97
C VAL A 75 22.86 0.76 -30.12
N GLY A 76 23.70 -0.23 -29.82
CA GLY A 76 24.60 -0.84 -30.79
C GLY A 76 25.15 -2.18 -30.31
N ASN A 77 25.52 -3.05 -31.25
CA ASN A 77 26.18 -4.34 -30.98
C ASN A 77 25.45 -5.25 -29.96
N GLY A 78 24.12 -5.21 -29.93
CA GLY A 78 23.31 -6.01 -28.99
C GLY A 78 23.32 -5.51 -27.54
N ALA A 79 23.84 -4.30 -27.28
CA ALA A 79 23.82 -3.65 -25.98
C ALA A 79 23.04 -2.33 -26.03
N TRP A 80 22.48 -1.95 -24.89
CA TRP A 80 21.81 -0.66 -24.73
C TRP A 80 22.50 0.11 -23.61
N TRP A 81 23.40 1.01 -23.98
CA TRP A 81 24.19 1.78 -23.03
C TRP A 81 23.47 3.07 -22.64
N LEU A 82 23.26 3.27 -21.35
CA LEU A 82 22.94 4.56 -20.76
C LEU A 82 24.27 5.22 -20.39
N VAL A 83 24.60 6.35 -21.01
CA VAL A 83 25.84 7.07 -20.75
C VAL A 83 25.57 8.22 -19.80
N PHE A 84 26.31 8.27 -18.70
CA PHE A 84 26.25 9.35 -17.71
C PHE A 84 27.57 10.13 -17.69
N THR A 85 27.47 11.45 -17.51
CA THR A 85 28.64 12.34 -17.36
C THR A 85 28.67 12.90 -15.95
N TYR A 86 29.85 13.02 -15.37
CA TYR A 86 30.01 13.62 -14.05
C TYR A 86 29.81 15.15 -14.13
N SER A 87 28.73 15.65 -13.52
CA SER A 87 28.39 17.07 -13.44
C SER A 87 27.71 17.38 -12.10
N PRO A 88 28.50 17.51 -11.00
CA PRO A 88 27.97 17.64 -9.64
C PRO A 88 27.20 18.94 -9.41
N HIS A 89 27.48 19.99 -10.20
CA HIS A 89 26.84 21.30 -10.06
C HIS A 89 25.49 21.41 -10.80
N THR A 90 25.13 20.41 -11.60
CA THR A 90 23.84 20.44 -12.30
C THR A 90 22.71 20.20 -11.31
N PRO A 91 21.74 21.13 -11.16
CA PRO A 91 20.64 20.97 -10.22
C PRO A 91 19.82 19.73 -10.56
N TYR A 92 19.34 19.05 -9.52
CA TYR A 92 18.58 17.81 -9.65
C TYR A 92 17.38 17.84 -8.71
N THR A 93 16.19 17.67 -9.28
CA THR A 93 14.96 17.50 -8.51
C THR A 93 14.81 16.03 -8.15
N GLY A 94 14.97 15.70 -6.87
CA GLY A 94 14.86 14.34 -6.35
C GLY A 94 13.47 13.72 -6.54
N PRO A 95 13.34 12.38 -6.46
CA PRO A 95 12.06 11.71 -6.63
C PRO A 95 11.02 12.12 -5.59
N ALA A 96 11.43 12.48 -4.37
CA ALA A 96 10.54 12.97 -3.32
C ALA A 96 9.90 14.29 -3.74
N GLU A 97 10.72 15.26 -4.14
CA GLU A 97 10.25 16.59 -4.53
C GLU A 97 9.37 16.52 -5.80
N ARG A 98 9.75 15.68 -6.77
CA ARG A 98 8.90 15.44 -7.96
C ARG A 98 7.55 14.83 -7.58
N LEU A 99 7.54 13.86 -6.67
CA LEU A 99 6.30 13.24 -6.19
C LEU A 99 5.43 14.26 -5.44
N THR A 100 6.01 15.05 -4.54
CA THR A 100 5.28 16.12 -3.82
C THR A 100 4.67 17.11 -4.81
N ARG A 101 5.42 17.52 -5.83
CA ARG A 101 4.94 18.44 -6.88
C ARG A 101 3.85 17.83 -7.75
N GLU A 102 3.97 16.54 -8.11
CA GLU A 102 2.92 15.82 -8.84
C GLU A 102 1.63 15.74 -8.01
N LEU A 103 1.75 15.40 -6.72
CA LEU A 103 0.65 15.29 -5.78
C LEU A 103 -0.04 16.62 -5.43
N SER A 104 0.70 17.73 -5.43
CA SER A 104 0.13 19.05 -5.20
C SER A 104 -0.59 19.61 -6.42
N ALA A 105 -0.19 19.21 -7.63
CA ALA A 105 -0.76 19.68 -8.89
C ALA A 105 -2.06 18.97 -9.30
N ILE A 106 -2.40 17.84 -8.66
CA ILE A 106 -3.59 17.06 -9.03
C ILE A 106 -4.84 17.69 -8.41
N ASP A 107 -5.84 17.97 -9.24
CA ASP A 107 -7.18 18.31 -8.78
C ASP A 107 -8.04 17.04 -8.66
N GLY A 108 -8.52 16.75 -7.46
CA GLY A 108 -9.40 15.62 -7.18
C GLY A 108 -9.06 14.85 -5.92
N ASP A 109 -9.90 13.87 -5.63
CA ASP A 109 -9.86 13.08 -4.39
C ASP A 109 -9.18 11.72 -4.60
N ALA A 110 -8.95 11.31 -5.86
CA ALA A 110 -8.31 10.06 -6.22
C ALA A 110 -7.37 10.25 -7.41
N TYR A 111 -6.21 9.60 -7.35
CA TYR A 111 -5.19 9.65 -8.38
C TYR A 111 -4.59 8.26 -8.64
N LYS A 112 -4.51 7.87 -9.92
CA LYS A 112 -3.78 6.68 -10.34
C LYS A 112 -2.35 7.06 -10.71
N MET A 113 -1.42 6.77 -9.81
CA MET A 113 0.00 7.06 -10.02
C MET A 113 0.77 5.87 -10.57
N ASN A 114 1.77 6.16 -11.39
CA ASN A 114 2.81 5.19 -11.72
C ASN A 114 3.89 5.22 -10.63
N ALA A 115 3.67 4.48 -9.55
CA ALA A 115 4.57 4.47 -8.40
C ALA A 115 5.97 3.92 -8.74
N VAL A 116 6.11 3.16 -9.84
CA VAL A 116 7.40 2.60 -10.28
C VAL A 116 8.42 3.70 -10.64
N ARG A 117 7.94 4.88 -11.09
CA ARG A 117 8.77 6.08 -11.36
C ARG A 117 9.48 6.61 -10.12
N TYR A 118 8.94 6.33 -8.94
CA TYR A 118 9.43 6.80 -7.65
C TYR A 118 10.13 5.70 -6.84
N GLY A 119 10.43 4.56 -7.49
CA GLY A 119 10.99 3.40 -6.80
C GLY A 119 12.35 3.64 -6.13
N ALA A 120 13.06 4.72 -6.48
CA ALA A 120 14.32 5.10 -5.85
C ALA A 120 14.16 5.61 -4.40
N LEU A 121 12.96 6.08 -4.00
CA LEU A 121 12.69 6.49 -2.62
C LEU A 121 12.73 5.31 -1.63
N GLY A 122 12.49 4.09 -2.11
CA GLY A 122 12.16 2.98 -1.22
C GLY A 122 10.76 3.12 -0.63
N ILE A 123 10.29 2.08 0.06
CA ILE A 123 8.89 1.94 0.44
C ILE A 123 8.45 2.89 1.57
N ASP A 124 9.32 3.15 2.53
CA ASP A 124 8.99 3.93 3.73
C ASP A 124 9.01 5.42 3.43
N GLU A 125 10.02 5.88 2.69
CA GLU A 125 10.12 7.27 2.25
C GLU A 125 9.02 7.63 1.27
N PHE A 126 8.73 6.76 0.30
CA PHE A 126 7.60 6.96 -0.62
C PHE A 126 6.29 7.12 0.15
N ARG A 127 6.05 6.29 1.17
CA ARG A 127 4.87 6.40 2.03
C ARG A 127 4.86 7.71 2.82
N ARG A 128 6.02 8.13 3.35
CA ARG A 128 6.17 9.39 4.08
C ARG A 128 5.78 10.57 3.20
N VAL A 129 6.36 10.68 2.00
CA VAL A 129 6.09 11.76 1.05
C VAL A 129 4.62 11.83 0.66
N ILE A 130 3.99 10.67 0.37
CA ILE A 130 2.54 10.63 0.07
C ILE A 130 1.72 11.15 1.25
N GLN A 131 2.04 10.72 2.47
CA GLN A 131 1.30 11.13 3.67
C GLN A 131 1.49 12.62 3.98
N GLU A 132 2.71 13.13 3.86
CA GLU A 132 3.03 14.56 4.04
C GLU A 132 2.31 15.43 3.01
N ALA A 133 2.15 14.94 1.78
CA ALA A 133 1.35 15.60 0.74
C ALA A 133 -0.17 15.51 0.99
N GLY A 134 -0.63 14.88 2.08
CA GLY A 134 -2.04 14.75 2.42
C GLY A 134 -2.76 13.64 1.65
N TRP A 135 -2.03 12.64 1.15
CA TRP A 135 -2.56 11.53 0.38
C TRP A 135 -2.44 10.19 1.14
N ARG A 136 -3.20 9.18 0.71
CA ARG A 136 -3.27 7.84 1.30
C ARG A 136 -3.11 6.75 0.25
N THR A 137 -2.35 5.71 0.59
CA THR A 137 -2.28 4.48 -0.19
C THR A 137 -2.88 3.33 0.60
N ASP A 138 -3.75 2.54 -0.02
CA ASP A 138 -4.22 1.28 0.55
C ASP A 138 -3.19 0.16 0.35
N TYR A 139 -2.29 0.34 -0.62
CA TYR A 139 -1.31 -0.65 -0.99
C TYR A 139 -0.02 -0.46 -0.20
N VAL A 140 0.47 -1.58 0.33
CA VAL A 140 1.79 -1.66 0.97
C VAL A 140 2.91 -1.65 -0.07
N ARG A 141 2.63 -1.94 -1.36
CA ARG A 141 3.66 -2.20 -2.38
C ARG A 141 3.67 -1.14 -3.48
N ILE A 142 4.86 -0.70 -3.91
CA ILE A 142 5.07 0.18 -5.06
C ILE A 142 4.76 -0.61 -6.35
N VAL A 143 3.63 -0.31 -6.99
CA VAL A 143 3.17 -0.94 -8.23
C VAL A 143 2.69 0.12 -9.21
N ASP A 144 2.72 -0.21 -10.50
CA ASP A 144 2.15 0.68 -11.51
C ASP A 144 0.62 0.74 -11.38
N GLY A 145 0.04 1.90 -11.69
CA GLY A 145 -1.39 2.17 -11.56
C GLY A 145 -1.90 2.15 -10.11
N MET A 146 -1.05 2.44 -9.13
CA MET A 146 -1.45 2.54 -7.73
C MET A 146 -2.48 3.65 -7.56
N SER A 147 -3.66 3.31 -7.02
CA SER A 147 -4.64 4.32 -6.60
C SER A 147 -4.21 4.92 -5.27
N VAL A 148 -4.18 6.24 -5.23
CA VAL A 148 -3.90 7.04 -4.05
C VAL A 148 -5.06 7.99 -3.85
N GLU A 149 -5.63 8.00 -2.66
CA GLU A 149 -6.78 8.84 -2.31
C GLU A 149 -6.33 9.99 -1.43
N ARG A 150 -6.84 11.19 -1.68
CA ARG A 150 -6.50 12.36 -0.89
C ARG A 150 -7.23 12.28 0.45
N ASP A 151 -6.49 12.53 1.53
CA ASP A 151 -7.05 12.62 2.88
C ASP A 151 -7.72 13.98 3.14
N LEU A 152 -8.43 14.51 2.14
CA LEU A 152 -9.05 15.84 2.18
C LEU A 152 -9.93 16.02 3.39
N GLU A 153 -10.65 14.96 3.76
CA GLU A 153 -11.57 15.00 4.88
C GLU A 153 -10.86 15.46 6.15
N LEU A 154 -9.70 14.91 6.51
CA LEU A 154 -9.06 15.24 7.79
C LEU A 154 -8.27 16.55 7.79
N THR A 155 -7.75 16.98 6.63
CA THR A 155 -7.02 18.26 6.52
C THR A 155 -7.95 19.46 6.31
N GLU A 156 -9.12 19.27 5.69
CA GLU A 156 -10.11 20.33 5.48
C GLU A 156 -11.14 20.43 6.63
N MET A 157 -11.41 19.33 7.35
CA MET A 157 -12.33 19.33 8.50
C MET A 157 -12.03 20.42 9.53
N PRO A 158 -10.78 20.64 9.98
CA PRO A 158 -10.48 21.68 10.98
C PRO A 158 -10.85 23.09 10.52
N ARG A 159 -10.93 23.32 9.20
CA ARG A 159 -11.26 24.62 8.60
C ARG A 159 -12.76 24.82 8.38
N ASN A 160 -13.58 23.79 8.56
CA ASN A 160 -15.01 23.89 8.36
C ASN A 160 -15.71 24.36 9.66
N PRO A 161 -16.28 25.58 9.70
CA PRO A 161 -16.89 26.13 10.90
C PRO A 161 -18.11 25.33 11.37
N ALA A 162 -18.79 24.61 10.47
CA ALA A 162 -19.95 23.78 10.82
C ALA A 162 -19.57 22.56 11.70
N LEU A 163 -18.29 22.18 11.72
CA LEU A 163 -17.80 21.08 12.55
C LEU A 163 -17.37 21.52 13.95
N ALA A 164 -17.12 22.82 14.17
CA ALA A 164 -16.69 23.37 15.44
C ALA A 164 -17.57 22.96 16.64
N PRO A 165 -18.93 22.97 16.58
CA PRO A 165 -19.74 22.57 17.73
C PRO A 165 -19.57 21.08 18.08
N LEU A 166 -19.51 20.20 17.09
CA LEU A 166 -19.32 18.75 17.30
C LEU A 166 -17.91 18.43 17.84
N VAL A 167 -16.89 19.14 17.33
CA VAL A 167 -15.51 19.02 17.79
C VAL A 167 -15.38 19.48 19.24
N ASN A 168 -16.01 20.61 19.59
CA ASN A 168 -16.00 21.16 20.95
C ASN A 168 -16.77 20.28 21.93
N ASP A 169 -17.95 19.77 21.56
CA ASP A 169 -18.71 18.83 22.40
C ASP A 169 -17.90 17.56 22.70
N TYR A 170 -17.25 17.00 21.68
CA TYR A 170 -16.37 15.85 21.85
C TYR A 170 -15.16 16.17 22.73
N TYR A 171 -14.54 17.34 22.53
CA TYR A 171 -13.42 17.82 23.34
C TYR A 171 -13.83 17.95 24.82
N ASN A 172 -14.97 18.56 25.10
CA ASN A 172 -15.47 18.73 26.47
C ASN A 172 -15.74 17.38 27.15
N LYS A 173 -16.19 16.38 26.40
CA LYS A 173 -16.52 15.05 26.94
C LYS A 173 -15.30 14.16 27.14
N HIS A 174 -14.27 14.27 26.28
CA HIS A 174 -13.16 13.32 26.23
C HIS A 174 -11.79 13.94 26.54
N GLY A 175 -11.68 15.26 26.64
CA GLY A 175 -10.46 16.00 26.95
C GLY A 175 -9.46 16.13 25.79
N TYR A 176 -9.87 15.82 24.55
CA TYR A 176 -9.02 15.95 23.37
C TYR A 176 -9.82 16.20 22.09
N SER A 177 -9.18 16.81 21.09
CA SER A 177 -9.83 17.08 19.80
C SER A 177 -9.86 15.80 18.96
N PRO A 178 -11.01 15.41 18.39
CA PRO A 178 -11.11 14.26 17.52
C PRO A 178 -10.32 14.44 16.20
N LEU A 179 -10.00 15.69 15.84
CA LEU A 179 -9.26 16.08 14.63
C LEU A 179 -7.76 16.31 14.88
N ASP A 180 -7.27 16.06 16.10
CA ASP A 180 -5.85 16.15 16.41
C ASP A 180 -5.02 15.16 15.55
N PRO A 181 -4.03 15.64 14.76
CA PRO A 181 -3.22 14.79 13.89
C PRO A 181 -2.57 13.61 14.62
N GLU A 182 -2.05 13.83 15.83
CA GLU A 182 -1.40 12.77 16.62
C GLU A 182 -2.40 11.69 17.02
N ARG A 183 -3.62 12.10 17.42
CA ARG A 183 -4.69 11.17 17.79
C ARG A 183 -5.20 10.38 16.60
N ILE A 184 -5.28 11.00 15.43
CA ILE A 184 -5.61 10.32 14.18
C ILE A 184 -4.54 9.26 13.87
N LEU A 185 -3.26 9.59 13.99
CA LEU A 185 -2.16 8.63 13.79
C LEU A 185 -2.24 7.48 14.80
N HIS A 186 -2.49 7.78 16.08
CA HIS A 186 -2.67 6.77 17.12
C HIS A 186 -3.89 5.86 16.84
N LEU A 187 -5.02 6.42 16.43
CA LEU A 187 -6.22 5.66 16.03
C LEU A 187 -5.92 4.73 14.85
N ARG A 188 -5.16 5.18 13.85
CA ARG A 188 -4.72 4.34 12.73
C ARG A 188 -3.80 3.21 13.19
N ALA A 189 -2.83 3.51 14.05
CA ALA A 189 -1.94 2.50 14.63
C ALA A 189 -2.74 1.43 15.40
N ARG A 190 -3.71 1.85 16.21
CA ARG A 190 -4.65 0.97 16.93
C ARG A 190 -5.50 0.13 15.97
N LYS A 191 -6.05 0.71 14.89
CA LYS A 191 -6.78 -0.05 13.87
C LYS A 191 -5.90 -1.14 13.24
N ARG A 192 -4.65 -0.82 12.89
CA ARG A 192 -3.68 -1.82 12.35
C ARG A 192 -3.35 -2.90 13.38
N TYR A 193 -3.15 -2.54 14.64
CA TYR A 193 -2.93 -3.49 15.72
C TYR A 193 -4.09 -4.50 15.82
N TRP A 194 -5.33 -4.01 15.86
CA TRP A 194 -6.52 -4.87 15.94
C TRP A 194 -6.81 -5.69 14.67
N ALA A 195 -6.34 -5.23 13.51
CA ALA A 195 -6.39 -6.01 12.27
C ALA A 195 -5.36 -7.15 12.28
N ARG A 196 -4.14 -6.90 12.77
CA ARG A 196 -3.09 -7.94 12.87
C ARG A 196 -3.40 -8.97 13.95
N LYS A 197 -3.82 -8.51 15.13
CA LYS A 197 -4.15 -9.37 16.28
C LYS A 197 -5.20 -10.43 15.93
N SER A 198 -6.12 -10.12 15.02
CA SER A 198 -7.15 -11.07 14.62
C SER A 198 -6.71 -12.14 13.64
N ILE A 199 -5.72 -11.87 12.79
CA ILE A 199 -5.31 -12.84 11.77
C ILE A 199 -4.57 -14.00 12.45
N GLY A 200 -3.77 -13.71 13.48
CA GLY A 200 -3.00 -14.72 14.21
C GLY A 200 -3.87 -15.72 14.97
N CYS A 201 -4.77 -15.25 15.83
CA CYS A 201 -5.56 -16.15 16.70
C CYS A 201 -6.59 -16.98 15.92
N LEU A 202 -7.29 -16.38 14.95
CA LEU A 202 -8.29 -17.10 14.15
C LEU A 202 -7.63 -18.13 13.22
N GLY A 203 -6.47 -17.79 12.63
CA GLY A 203 -5.70 -18.73 11.82
C GLY A 203 -5.22 -19.94 12.62
N LEU A 204 -4.71 -19.72 13.84
CA LEU A 204 -4.26 -20.79 14.73
C LEU A 204 -5.43 -21.72 15.13
N LEU A 205 -6.58 -21.14 15.44
CA LEU A 205 -7.77 -21.89 15.86
C LEU A 205 -8.33 -22.72 14.69
N VAL A 206 -8.40 -22.14 13.48
CA VAL A 206 -8.77 -22.88 12.26
C VAL A 206 -7.78 -24.00 11.96
N CYS A 207 -6.47 -23.74 12.06
CA CYS A 207 -5.45 -24.79 11.89
C CYS A 207 -5.61 -25.92 12.90
N LEU A 208 -5.88 -25.62 14.17
CA LEU A 208 -6.08 -26.63 15.21
C LEU A 208 -7.33 -27.48 14.93
N VAL A 209 -8.43 -26.85 14.51
CA VAL A 209 -9.65 -27.54 14.07
C VAL A 209 -9.39 -28.44 12.86
N CYS A 210 -8.74 -27.92 11.82
CA CYS A 210 -8.52 -28.66 10.58
C CYS A 210 -7.44 -29.75 10.69
N LEU A 211 -6.37 -29.55 11.47
CA LEU A 211 -5.22 -30.47 11.53
C LEU A 211 -5.32 -31.49 12.67
N VAL A 212 -5.98 -31.16 13.78
CA VAL A 212 -6.11 -32.09 14.91
C VAL A 212 -7.44 -32.82 14.86
N PHE A 213 -8.54 -32.08 14.69
CA PHE A 213 -9.88 -32.68 14.76
C PHE A 213 -10.36 -33.22 13.41
N GLY A 214 -9.98 -32.60 12.29
CA GLY A 214 -10.30 -33.10 10.94
C GLY A 214 -9.84 -34.55 10.70
N PRO A 215 -8.55 -34.89 10.92
CA PRO A 215 -8.06 -36.24 10.74
C PRO A 215 -8.61 -37.23 11.75
N LEU A 216 -8.88 -36.78 12.99
CA LEU A 216 -9.51 -37.61 14.02
C LEU A 216 -10.92 -38.05 13.59
N ILE A 217 -11.74 -37.11 13.09
CA ILE A 217 -13.09 -37.39 12.58
C ILE A 217 -13.01 -38.33 11.37
N LEU A 218 -12.10 -38.08 10.42
CA LEU A 218 -11.90 -38.94 9.25
C LEU A 218 -11.43 -40.35 9.63
N ALA A 219 -10.45 -40.48 10.52
CA ALA A 219 -9.94 -41.77 10.98
C ALA A 219 -11.00 -42.58 11.73
N LEU A 220 -11.83 -41.93 12.54
CA LEU A 220 -12.94 -42.57 13.26
C LEU A 220 -14.07 -42.99 12.30
N SER A 221 -14.31 -42.25 11.22
CA SER A 221 -15.29 -42.62 10.19
C SER A 221 -14.87 -43.79 9.28
N MET A 222 -13.56 -44.07 9.20
CA MET A 222 -12.99 -45.11 8.33
C MET A 222 -12.73 -46.45 9.07
N SER A 223 -12.92 -46.49 10.39
CA SER A 223 -12.65 -47.68 11.21
C SER A 223 -13.84 -48.64 11.19
N ASP A 224 -13.68 -49.80 10.56
CA ASP A 224 -14.70 -50.88 10.52
C ASP A 224 -15.00 -51.52 11.90
N LEU A 225 -14.18 -51.25 12.93
CA LEU A 225 -14.28 -51.87 14.27
C LEU A 225 -15.44 -51.34 15.15
N ALA A 226 -16.30 -50.48 14.61
CA ALA A 226 -16.96 -49.44 15.39
C ALA A 226 -18.48 -49.27 15.09
N ARG A 227 -19.06 -50.17 14.29
CA ARG A 227 -20.34 -49.96 13.59
C ARG A 227 -21.60 -49.79 14.46
N ASP A 228 -21.66 -50.37 15.66
CA ASP A 228 -22.91 -50.35 16.47
C ASP A 228 -22.89 -49.45 17.71
N SER A 229 -21.72 -48.99 18.17
CA SER A 229 -21.61 -48.15 19.39
C SER A 229 -20.62 -47.00 19.27
N ALA A 230 -19.63 -47.11 18.40
CA ALA A 230 -18.62 -46.07 18.25
C ALA A 230 -19.08 -44.95 17.31
N GLU A 231 -20.03 -45.17 16.39
CA GLU A 231 -20.64 -44.08 15.61
C GLU A 231 -21.29 -43.03 16.53
N VAL A 232 -21.98 -43.48 17.59
CA VAL A 232 -22.60 -42.59 18.57
C VAL A 232 -21.55 -41.86 19.40
N ILE A 233 -20.49 -42.55 19.83
CA ILE A 233 -19.40 -41.95 20.62
C ILE A 233 -18.60 -40.95 19.79
N THR A 234 -18.27 -41.29 18.55
CA THR A 234 -17.50 -40.44 17.63
C THR A 234 -18.29 -39.21 17.20
N PHE A 235 -19.59 -39.37 16.93
CA PHE A 235 -20.50 -38.25 16.69
C PHE A 235 -20.65 -37.35 17.92
N SER A 236 -20.80 -37.92 19.12
CA SER A 236 -20.95 -37.15 20.37
C SER A 236 -19.68 -36.40 20.76
N VAL A 237 -18.52 -37.04 20.65
CA VAL A 237 -17.22 -36.43 20.94
C VAL A 237 -16.84 -35.39 19.87
N GLY A 238 -17.06 -35.72 18.59
CA GLY A 238 -16.82 -34.81 17.47
C GLY A 238 -17.71 -33.57 17.53
N SER A 239 -19.01 -33.74 17.79
CA SER A 239 -19.95 -32.61 17.95
C SER A 239 -19.65 -31.78 19.19
N GLY A 240 -19.30 -32.41 20.32
CA GLY A 240 -18.89 -31.71 21.55
C GLY A 240 -17.65 -30.85 21.36
N LEU A 241 -16.59 -31.39 20.73
CA LEU A 241 -15.38 -30.65 20.42
C LEU A 241 -15.62 -29.52 19.41
N THR A 242 -16.45 -29.78 18.41
CA THR A 242 -16.84 -28.74 17.44
C THR A 242 -17.62 -27.61 18.12
N ALA A 243 -18.55 -27.94 19.02
CA ALA A 243 -19.30 -26.96 19.79
C ALA A 243 -18.39 -26.11 20.70
N ILE A 244 -17.40 -26.74 21.36
CA ILE A 244 -16.39 -26.02 22.17
C ILE A 244 -15.55 -25.09 21.28
N ALA A 245 -15.10 -25.57 20.12
CA ALA A 245 -14.33 -24.76 19.18
C ALA A 245 -15.16 -23.55 18.68
N VAL A 246 -16.42 -23.76 18.30
CA VAL A 246 -17.34 -22.70 17.89
C VAL A 246 -17.58 -21.71 19.03
N ALA A 247 -17.76 -22.17 20.26
CA ALA A 247 -17.92 -21.32 21.44
C ALA A 247 -16.68 -20.46 21.71
N LEU A 248 -15.47 -21.02 21.58
CA LEU A 248 -14.21 -20.27 21.73
C LEU A 248 -14.03 -19.23 20.61
N ILE A 249 -14.36 -19.58 19.36
CA ILE A 249 -14.35 -18.63 18.23
C ILE A 249 -15.34 -17.50 18.49
N ALA A 250 -16.57 -17.83 18.89
CA ALA A 250 -17.61 -16.84 19.19
C ALA A 250 -17.20 -15.93 20.34
N TYR A 251 -16.60 -16.49 21.40
CA TYR A 251 -16.07 -15.74 22.53
C TYR A 251 -14.92 -14.81 22.14
N GLU A 252 -13.96 -15.25 21.32
CA GLU A 252 -12.88 -14.40 20.79
C GLU A 252 -13.43 -13.28 19.89
N ILE A 253 -14.37 -13.58 19.00
CA ILE A 253 -15.02 -12.57 18.15
C ILE A 253 -15.76 -11.55 19.02
N TRP A 254 -16.51 -12.00 20.03
CA TRP A 254 -17.25 -11.13 20.93
C TRP A 254 -16.33 -10.26 21.77
N THR A 255 -15.37 -10.85 22.48
CA THR A 255 -14.41 -10.10 23.30
C THR A 255 -13.59 -9.12 22.46
N ARG A 256 -13.21 -9.49 21.23
CA ARG A 256 -12.57 -8.60 20.28
C ARG A 256 -13.48 -7.43 19.91
N ASN A 257 -14.73 -7.68 19.52
CA ASN A 257 -15.65 -6.61 19.13
C ASN A 257 -15.94 -5.66 20.31
N VAL A 258 -16.09 -6.20 21.51
CA VAL A 258 -16.30 -5.41 22.73
C VAL A 258 -15.05 -4.60 23.07
N ARG A 259 -13.85 -5.22 23.10
CA ARG A 259 -12.59 -4.53 23.43
C ARG A 259 -12.23 -3.48 22.38
N ARG A 260 -12.33 -3.82 21.08
CA ARG A 260 -12.14 -2.86 19.98
C ARG A 260 -13.17 -1.73 20.05
N GLY A 261 -14.42 -2.06 20.36
CA GLY A 261 -15.50 -1.09 20.51
C GLY A 261 -15.25 -0.10 21.64
N ARG A 262 -14.66 -0.54 22.76
CA ARG A 262 -14.24 0.36 23.84
C ARG A 262 -13.02 1.19 23.48
N ASP A 263 -12.01 0.57 22.86
CA ASP A 263 -10.73 1.23 22.56
C ASP A 263 -10.82 2.28 21.44
N ILE A 264 -11.56 2.00 20.37
CA ILE A 264 -11.57 2.81 19.13
C ILE A 264 -12.97 3.32 18.79
N GLY A 265 -14.02 2.63 19.27
CA GLY A 265 -15.40 2.88 18.85
C GLY A 265 -15.86 4.33 19.01
N PRO A 266 -15.64 5.02 20.14
CA PRO A 266 -16.07 6.41 20.31
C PRO A 266 -15.42 7.35 19.31
N HIS A 267 -14.10 7.24 19.12
CA HIS A 267 -13.33 8.11 18.21
C HIS A 267 -13.62 7.80 16.74
N GLU A 268 -13.87 6.53 16.39
CA GLU A 268 -14.29 6.15 15.04
C GLU A 268 -15.71 6.62 14.70
N LYS A 269 -16.63 6.61 15.66
CA LYS A 269 -18.00 7.09 15.46
C LYS A 269 -18.03 8.59 15.20
N ILE A 270 -17.33 9.39 16.01
CA ILE A 270 -17.30 10.85 15.82
C ILE A 270 -16.62 11.21 14.49
N LEU A 271 -15.52 10.54 14.11
CA LEU A 271 -14.88 10.78 12.83
C LEU A 271 -15.82 10.49 11.65
N LYS A 272 -16.61 9.41 11.71
CA LYS A 272 -17.64 9.14 10.68
C LYS A 272 -18.72 10.22 10.61
N GLN A 273 -19.15 10.74 11.75
CA GLN A 273 -20.13 11.83 11.80
C GLN A 273 -19.55 13.14 11.24
N LEU A 274 -18.33 13.50 11.63
CA LEU A 274 -17.62 14.66 11.11
C LEU A 274 -17.40 14.53 9.58
N THR A 275 -17.04 13.34 9.10
CA THR A 275 -16.89 13.07 7.66
C THR A 275 -18.20 13.27 6.93
N LYS A 276 -19.29 12.73 7.46
CA LYS A 276 -20.61 12.86 6.86
C LYS A 276 -21.02 14.34 6.77
N LEU A 277 -20.90 15.08 7.87
CA LEU A 277 -21.29 16.49 7.92
C LEU A 277 -20.39 17.38 7.05
N HIS A 278 -19.09 17.07 6.98
CA HIS A 278 -18.17 17.74 6.06
C HIS A 278 -18.55 17.53 4.60
N LYS A 279 -18.94 16.30 4.22
CA LYS A 279 -19.42 16.01 2.86
C LYS A 279 -20.69 16.76 2.54
N GLU A 280 -21.67 16.76 3.45
CA GLU A 280 -22.94 17.47 3.26
C GLU A 280 -22.72 18.98 3.06
N THR A 281 -21.87 19.60 3.88
CA THR A 281 -21.56 21.03 3.80
C THR A 281 -20.74 21.40 2.56
N ARG A 282 -19.78 20.56 2.14
CA ARG A 282 -19.00 20.76 0.91
C ARG A 282 -19.83 20.55 -0.35
N SER A 283 -20.78 19.60 -0.33
CA SER A 283 -21.73 19.41 -1.42
C SER A 283 -22.65 20.62 -1.58
N ALA A 284 -23.17 21.17 -0.47
CA ALA A 284 -24.03 22.34 -0.50
C ALA A 284 -23.32 23.57 -1.09
N SER A 285 -22.08 23.86 -0.65
CA SER A 285 -21.31 25.00 -1.17
C SER A 285 -20.93 24.86 -2.65
N ARG A 286 -20.83 23.64 -3.18
CA ARG A 286 -20.54 23.39 -4.59
C ARG A 286 -21.75 23.61 -5.50
N THR A 287 -22.97 23.39 -4.99
CA THR A 287 -24.22 23.66 -5.73
C THR A 287 -24.55 25.14 -5.87
N ASP A 288 -24.15 25.98 -4.90
CA ASP A 288 -24.41 27.43 -4.95
C ASP A 288 -23.48 28.22 -5.89
N VAL A 289 -22.40 27.59 -6.40
CA VAL A 289 -21.38 28.25 -7.23
C VAL A 289 -21.64 28.08 -8.74
N ASP A 290 -22.77 27.50 -9.16
CA ASP A 290 -23.16 27.46 -10.58
C ASP A 290 -24.37 28.35 -10.91
N PRO A 291 -24.23 29.69 -10.91
CA PRO A 291 -25.27 30.60 -11.38
C PRO A 291 -25.46 30.55 -12.90
N SER A 292 -24.66 29.78 -13.65
CA SER A 292 -24.72 29.73 -15.12
C SER A 292 -25.80 28.79 -15.68
N ARG A 293 -26.51 28.06 -14.81
CA ARG A 293 -27.52 27.07 -15.19
C ARG A 293 -28.97 27.58 -15.20
N HIS A 294 -29.21 28.87 -14.98
CA HIS A 294 -30.56 29.47 -14.97
C HIS A 294 -30.82 30.48 -16.09
N SER A 295 -29.99 30.51 -17.14
CA SER A 295 -30.27 31.28 -18.36
C SER A 295 -30.37 30.37 -19.58
N ARG A 296 -31.45 29.59 -19.67
CA ARG A 296 -32.03 29.10 -20.94
C ARG A 296 -33.53 28.91 -20.77
#